data_AF-A0A1D1V207-F1
#
_entry.id   AF-A0A1D1V207-F1
#
_cell.length_a   1.000
_cell.length_b   1.000
_cell.length_c   1.000
_cell.angle_alpha   90.00
_cell.angle_beta   90.00
_cell.angle_gamma   90.00
#
_symmetry.space_group_name_H-M   'P 1'
#
loop_
_entity.id
_entity.type
_entity.pdbx_description
1 polymer ?
#
loop_
_entity_poly.entity_id
_entity_poly.type
_entity_poly.pdbx_seq_one_letter_code
_entity_poly.pdbx_strand_id
1 'polypeptide(L)'
;MSQNHYSDAEKRRIADDYHAEKATSGVIIREFAVRVNIPNSTLGRWITMPSGPPGIRKKSPVKYPKMEVEVYQFTLAQKALELELRNIDFQDKAREIVLRDHGVTDFKASDMWVLRFRRMFKLVYRSDDSEIEDGNGSDNSGESDEEMDDQ
;
A
#
# COMPACT_ATOMS: atom_id res chain seq x y z
N MET A 1 -12.30 14.19 -20.29
CA MET A 1 -11.92 15.31 -19.40
C MET A 1 -11.30 14.72 -18.15
N SER A 2 -10.01 14.98 -17.91
CA SER A 2 -9.31 14.49 -16.71
C SER A 2 -9.93 15.14 -15.47
N GLN A 3 -10.42 14.35 -14.53
CA GLN A 3 -10.83 14.88 -13.23
C GLN A 3 -9.55 15.19 -12.45
N ASN A 4 -9.22 16.48 -12.26
CA ASN A 4 -8.13 16.89 -11.38
C ASN A 4 -8.39 16.33 -9.97
N HIS A 5 -7.65 15.29 -9.60
CA HIS A 5 -7.73 14.69 -8.27
C HIS A 5 -6.89 15.48 -7.29
N TYR A 6 -7.49 16.49 -6.67
CA TYR A 6 -6.94 17.13 -5.49
C TYR A 6 -7.16 16.23 -4.27
N SER A 7 -6.10 15.98 -3.51
CA SER A 7 -6.16 15.36 -2.19
C SER A 7 -6.86 16.28 -1.17
N ASP A 8 -7.42 15.71 -0.11
CA ASP A 8 -8.08 16.51 0.93
C ASP A 8 -7.12 17.44 1.69
N ALA A 9 -5.81 17.19 1.62
CA ALA A 9 -4.78 18.07 2.17
C ALA A 9 -4.55 19.29 1.26
N GLU A 10 -4.45 19.08 -0.05
CA GLU A 10 -4.27 20.17 -1.03
C GLU A 10 -5.46 21.13 -1.05
N LYS A 11 -6.69 20.60 -1.01
CA LYS A 11 -7.91 21.42 -0.95
C LYS A 11 -7.91 22.36 0.25
N ARG A 12 -7.44 21.88 1.42
CA ARG A 12 -7.36 22.67 2.65
C ARG A 12 -6.27 23.72 2.58
N ARG A 13 -5.05 23.36 2.14
CA ARG A 13 -3.95 24.33 1.96
C ARG A 13 -4.38 25.51 1.11
N ILE A 14 -5.04 25.24 -0.01
CA ILE A 14 -5.52 26.28 -0.93
C ILE A 14 -6.63 27.14 -0.30
N ALA A 15 -7.49 26.55 0.55
CA ALA A 15 -8.49 27.30 1.29
C ALA A 15 -7.87 28.18 2.40
N ASP A 16 -6.88 27.65 3.12
CA ASP A 16 -6.15 28.38 4.18
C ASP A 16 -5.36 29.54 3.57
N ASP A 17 -4.67 29.32 2.44
CA ASP A 17 -3.97 30.34 1.67
C ASP A 17 -4.94 31.45 1.22
N TYR A 18 -6.15 31.08 0.75
CA TYR A 18 -7.19 32.06 0.43
C TYR A 18 -7.63 32.88 1.65
N HIS A 19 -7.83 32.25 2.82
CA HIS A 19 -8.21 32.96 4.04
C HIS A 19 -7.10 33.92 4.52
N ALA A 20 -5.83 33.51 4.43
CA ALA A 20 -4.68 34.34 4.78
C ALA A 20 -4.52 35.54 3.83
N GLU A 21 -4.65 35.32 2.52
CA GLU A 21 -4.62 36.40 1.53
C GLU A 21 -5.82 37.34 1.67
N LYS A 22 -7.02 36.81 1.89
CA LYS A 22 -8.22 37.64 2.12
C LYS A 22 -8.05 38.56 3.32
N ALA A 23 -7.42 38.08 4.40
CA ALA A 23 -7.14 38.88 5.58
C ALA A 23 -6.07 39.96 5.32
N THR A 24 -5.14 39.71 4.41
CA THR A 24 -4.01 40.62 4.13
C THR A 24 -4.35 41.67 3.07
N SER A 25 -4.92 41.25 1.94
CA SER A 25 -5.09 42.06 0.73
C SER A 25 -6.54 42.19 0.26
N GLY A 26 -7.50 41.51 0.91
CA GLY A 26 -8.91 41.62 0.57
C GLY A 26 -9.31 40.95 -0.75
N VAL A 27 -8.51 40.00 -1.24
CA VAL A 27 -8.70 39.36 -2.55
C VAL A 27 -10.07 38.68 -2.68
N ILE A 28 -10.69 38.87 -3.85
CA ILE A 28 -11.97 38.27 -4.19
C ILE A 28 -11.76 36.81 -4.62
N ILE A 29 -12.67 35.91 -4.23
CA ILE A 29 -12.60 34.46 -4.53
C ILE A 29 -12.28 34.20 -6.02
N ARG A 30 -12.91 34.96 -6.93
CA ARG A 30 -12.72 34.81 -8.38
C ARG A 30 -11.28 35.08 -8.82
N GLU A 31 -10.64 36.09 -8.27
CA GLU A 31 -9.27 36.48 -8.64
C GLU A 31 -8.26 35.45 -8.14
N PHE A 32 -8.44 34.98 -6.90
CA PHE A 32 -7.63 33.90 -6.35
C PHE A 32 -7.81 32.61 -7.16
N ALA A 33 -9.06 32.22 -7.46
CA ALA A 33 -9.39 31.02 -8.22
C ALA A 33 -8.72 30.99 -9.61
N VAL A 34 -8.71 32.11 -10.33
CA VAL A 34 -8.02 32.24 -11.62
C VAL A 34 -6.51 32.05 -11.45
N ARG A 35 -5.92 32.63 -10.40
CA ARG A 35 -4.47 32.53 -10.12
C ARG A 35 -4.03 31.10 -9.82
N VAL A 36 -4.83 30.37 -9.03
CA VAL A 36 -4.55 28.97 -8.68
C VAL A 36 -5.09 27.98 -9.70
N ASN A 37 -5.62 28.46 -10.83
CA ASN A 37 -6.21 27.67 -11.92
C ASN A 37 -7.27 26.65 -11.45
N ILE A 38 -8.16 27.08 -10.57
CA ILE A 38 -9.24 26.27 -10.01
C ILE A 38 -10.58 26.92 -10.37
N PRO A 39 -11.61 26.13 -10.75
CA PRO A 39 -12.95 26.67 -10.95
C PRO A 39 -13.46 27.37 -9.69
N ASN A 40 -14.09 28.54 -9.85
CA ASN A 40 -14.60 29.34 -8.73
C ASN A 40 -15.58 28.53 -7.84
N SER A 41 -16.42 27.69 -8.44
CA SER A 41 -17.32 26.78 -7.72
C SER A 41 -16.59 25.76 -6.84
N THR A 42 -15.44 25.27 -7.31
CA THR A 42 -14.58 24.32 -6.59
C THR A 42 -13.93 24.99 -5.38
N LEU A 43 -13.36 26.18 -5.57
CA LEU A 43 -12.76 26.94 -4.46
C LEU A 43 -13.82 27.32 -3.41
N GLY A 44 -15.01 27.74 -3.84
CA GLY A 44 -16.15 28.05 -2.95
C GLY A 44 -16.56 26.85 -2.06
N ARG A 45 -16.45 25.62 -2.58
CA ARG A 45 -16.68 24.41 -1.78
C ARG A 45 -15.55 24.13 -0.78
N TRP A 46 -14.32 24.51 -1.10
CA TRP A 46 -13.17 24.22 -0.23
C TRP A 46 -13.08 25.18 0.95
N ILE A 47 -13.37 26.47 0.75
CA ILE A 47 -13.40 27.49 1.81
C ILE A 47 -14.48 27.25 2.87
N THR A 48 -15.47 26.40 2.57
CA THR A 48 -16.54 26.00 3.50
C THR A 48 -16.25 24.69 4.22
N MET A 49 -15.11 24.04 3.93
CA MET A 49 -14.72 22.84 4.66
C MET A 49 -14.30 23.19 6.09
N PRO A 50 -14.62 22.33 7.08
CA PRO A 50 -14.15 22.53 8.44
C PRO A 50 -12.61 22.50 8.49
N SER A 51 -12.03 23.49 9.18
CA SER A 51 -10.60 23.60 9.42
C SER A 51 -10.11 22.46 10.34
N GLY A 52 -8.88 21.99 10.12
CA GLY A 52 -8.24 20.94 10.90
C GLY A 52 -7.80 19.71 10.10
N PRO A 53 -7.08 18.76 10.73
CA PRO A 53 -6.59 17.56 10.09
C PRO A 53 -7.73 16.78 9.40
N PRO A 54 -7.46 16.09 8.27
CA PRO A 54 -8.45 15.20 7.67
C PRO A 54 -9.02 14.27 8.74
N GLY A 55 -10.34 14.25 8.89
CA GLY A 55 -10.99 13.30 9.77
C GLY A 55 -10.47 11.90 9.44
N ILE A 56 -9.92 11.21 10.42
CA ILE A 56 -9.44 9.84 10.25
C ILE A 56 -10.63 9.04 9.78
N ARG A 57 -10.63 8.62 8.50
CA ARG A 57 -11.69 7.76 7.98
C ARG A 57 -11.71 6.50 8.83
N LYS A 58 -12.76 6.32 9.62
CA LYS A 58 -12.95 5.09 10.40
C LYS A 58 -12.98 3.94 9.40
N LYS A 59 -11.97 3.06 9.47
CA LYS A 59 -11.96 1.84 8.67
C LYS A 59 -13.19 1.04 9.08
N SER A 60 -13.99 0.59 8.12
CA SER A 60 -15.12 -0.28 8.42
C SER A 60 -14.61 -1.49 9.20
N PRO A 61 -15.26 -1.87 10.31
CA PRO A 61 -14.83 -3.02 11.10
C PRO A 61 -14.83 -4.28 10.24
N VAL A 62 -13.81 -5.12 10.42
CA VAL A 62 -13.73 -6.42 9.74
C VAL A 62 -14.89 -7.29 10.23
N LYS A 63 -15.63 -7.91 9.29
CA LYS A 63 -16.80 -8.74 9.58
C LYS A 63 -16.47 -9.93 10.50
N TYR A 64 -15.30 -10.54 10.32
CA TYR A 64 -14.83 -11.70 11.10
C TYR A 64 -13.38 -11.49 11.60
N PRO A 65 -13.17 -10.72 12.69
CA PRO A 65 -11.82 -10.42 13.17
C PRO A 65 -11.07 -11.65 13.68
N LYS A 66 -11.76 -12.54 14.41
CA LYS A 66 -11.17 -13.76 14.99
C LYS A 66 -10.66 -14.70 13.90
N MET A 67 -11.43 -14.87 12.82
CA MET A 67 -11.03 -15.68 11.68
C MET A 67 -9.71 -15.19 11.06
N GLU A 68 -9.53 -13.88 10.88
CA GLU A 68 -8.29 -13.37 10.29
C GLU A 68 -7.06 -13.64 11.17
N VAL A 69 -7.22 -13.58 12.49
CA VAL A 69 -6.14 -13.95 13.42
C VAL A 69 -5.77 -15.41 13.28
N GLU A 70 -6.75 -16.31 13.16
CA GLU A 70 -6.49 -17.74 12.98
C GLU A 70 -5.86 -18.07 11.63
N VAL A 71 -6.32 -17.44 10.53
CA VAL A 71 -5.69 -17.58 9.22
C VAL A 71 -4.23 -17.09 9.27
N TYR A 72 -3.95 -16.03 10.03
CA TYR A 72 -2.59 -15.56 10.23
C TYR A 72 -1.72 -16.54 11.01
N GLN A 73 -2.24 -17.14 12.09
CA GLN A 73 -1.51 -18.19 12.82
C GLN A 73 -1.24 -19.42 11.94
N PHE A 74 -2.22 -19.82 11.13
CA PHE A 74 -2.03 -20.86 10.12
C PHE A 74 -0.91 -20.49 9.14
N THR A 75 -0.87 -19.24 8.67
CA THR A 75 0.19 -18.75 7.77
C THR A 75 1.58 -18.88 8.41
N LEU A 76 1.71 -18.52 9.69
CA LEU A 76 2.98 -18.64 10.42
C LEU A 76 3.41 -20.10 10.56
N ALA A 77 2.48 -21.00 10.87
CA ALA A 77 2.76 -22.42 10.98
C ALA A 77 3.24 -23.02 9.65
N GLN A 78 2.63 -22.62 8.53
CA GLN A 78 3.02 -23.09 7.19
C GLN A 78 4.37 -22.51 6.75
N LYS A 79 4.65 -21.25 7.07
CA LYS A 79 5.96 -20.64 6.85
C LYS A 79 7.07 -21.34 7.64
N ALA A 80 6.80 -21.77 8.87
CA ALA A 80 7.75 -22.53 9.68
C ALA A 80 8.07 -23.91 9.08
N LEU A 81 7.19 -24.42 8.21
CA LEU A 81 7.39 -25.64 7.44
C LEU A 81 7.96 -25.38 6.03
N GLU A 82 8.36 -24.13 5.73
CA GLU A 82 8.84 -23.69 4.41
C GLU A 82 7.86 -23.95 3.27
N LEU A 83 6.56 -24.06 3.57
CA LEU A 83 5.52 -24.29 2.58
C LEU A 83 5.05 -22.96 1.97
N GLU A 84 5.04 -22.92 0.64
CA GLU A 84 4.48 -21.78 -0.10
C GLU A 84 2.95 -21.83 -0.08
N LEU A 85 2.33 -20.76 0.41
CA LEU A 85 0.88 -20.63 0.45
C LEU A 85 0.36 -19.85 -0.76
N ARG A 86 -0.53 -20.50 -1.50
CA ARG A 86 -1.27 -19.89 -2.61
C ARG A 86 -2.51 -19.18 -2.06
N ASN A 87 -3.08 -18.30 -2.88
CA ASN A 87 -4.30 -17.58 -2.51
C ASN A 87 -5.44 -18.54 -2.12
N ILE A 88 -5.56 -19.69 -2.79
CA ILE A 88 -6.59 -20.71 -2.52
C ILE A 88 -6.47 -21.24 -1.09
N ASP A 89 -5.26 -21.47 -0.59
CA ASP A 89 -5.05 -22.02 0.75
C ASP A 89 -5.55 -21.06 1.85
N PHE A 90 -5.37 -19.75 1.64
CA PHE A 90 -5.95 -18.73 2.52
C PHE A 90 -7.48 -18.70 2.44
N GLN A 91 -8.05 -18.87 1.25
CA GLN A 91 -9.50 -18.86 1.05
C GLN A 91 -10.16 -20.06 1.72
N ASP A 92 -9.59 -21.25 1.53
CA ASP A 92 -10.10 -22.49 2.10
C ASP A 92 -10.01 -22.44 3.62
N LYS A 93 -8.88 -22.00 4.18
CA LYS A 93 -8.75 -21.88 5.63
C LYS A 93 -9.72 -20.87 6.22
N ALA A 94 -9.92 -19.74 5.55
CA ALA A 94 -10.87 -18.72 5.98
C ALA A 94 -12.32 -19.23 5.96
N ARG A 95 -12.71 -19.98 4.91
CA ARG A 95 -14.06 -20.58 4.80
C ARG A 95 -14.27 -21.65 5.87
N GLU A 96 -13.27 -22.48 6.12
CA GLU A 96 -13.31 -23.50 7.18
C GLU A 96 -13.60 -22.85 8.54
N ILE A 97 -12.85 -21.80 8.91
CA ILE A 97 -13.01 -21.12 10.20
C ILE A 97 -14.38 -20.42 10.30
N VAL A 98 -14.81 -19.73 9.24
CA VAL A 98 -16.14 -19.08 9.24
C VAL A 98 -17.25 -20.12 9.34
N LEU A 99 -17.14 -21.23 8.63
CA LEU A 99 -18.12 -22.31 8.69
C LEU A 99 -18.18 -22.94 10.09
N ARG A 100 -17.03 -23.16 10.72
CA ARG A 100 -16.90 -23.71 12.08
C ARG A 100 -17.53 -22.80 13.13
N ASP A 101 -17.28 -21.50 13.06
CA ASP A 101 -17.64 -20.55 14.13
C ASP A 101 -18.99 -19.86 13.91
N HIS A 102 -19.43 -19.73 12.66
CA HIS A 102 -20.62 -18.97 12.27
C HIS A 102 -21.62 -19.76 11.42
N GLY A 103 -21.30 -21.00 11.04
CA GLY A 103 -22.16 -21.84 10.21
C GLY A 103 -22.18 -21.41 8.73
N VAL A 104 -23.27 -21.72 8.03
CA VAL A 104 -23.42 -21.36 6.62
C VAL A 104 -23.60 -19.84 6.50
N THR A 105 -22.64 -19.18 5.85
CA THR A 105 -22.64 -17.71 5.67
C THR A 105 -22.47 -17.32 4.19
N ASP A 106 -22.67 -16.04 3.90
CA ASP A 106 -22.40 -15.38 2.61
C ASP A 106 -20.90 -15.08 2.37
N PHE A 107 -20.02 -15.53 3.25
CA PHE A 107 -18.59 -15.22 3.17
C PHE A 107 -17.92 -15.96 2.00
N LYS A 108 -17.55 -15.21 0.97
CA LYS A 108 -16.98 -15.77 -0.26
C LYS A 108 -15.47 -16.02 -0.20
N ALA A 109 -14.75 -15.48 0.78
CA ALA A 109 -13.29 -15.42 0.79
C ALA A 109 -12.72 -15.04 -0.59
N SER A 110 -13.09 -13.86 -1.12
CA SER A 110 -12.68 -13.46 -2.47
C SER A 110 -11.19 -13.13 -2.56
N ASP A 111 -10.65 -13.08 -3.78
CA ASP A 111 -9.25 -12.65 -4.02
C ASP A 111 -8.98 -11.26 -3.43
N MET A 112 -9.95 -10.35 -3.52
CA MET A 112 -9.86 -9.03 -2.90
C MET A 112 -9.74 -9.09 -1.38
N TRP A 113 -10.39 -10.06 -0.74
CA TRP A 113 -10.21 -10.31 0.68
C TRP A 113 -8.79 -10.82 0.97
N VAL A 114 -8.27 -11.77 0.18
CA VAL A 114 -6.89 -12.29 0.35
C VAL A 114 -5.85 -11.17 0.17
N LEU A 115 -6.01 -10.32 -0.85
CA LEU A 115 -5.15 -9.17 -1.08
C LEU A 115 -5.17 -8.19 0.11
N ARG A 116 -6.36 -7.91 0.66
CA ARG A 116 -6.51 -7.08 1.86
C ARG A 116 -5.82 -7.73 3.06
N PHE A 117 -6.07 -9.01 3.27
CA PHE A 117 -5.51 -9.79 4.37
C PHE A 117 -3.97 -9.75 4.33
N ARG A 118 -3.37 -10.08 3.18
CA ARG A 118 -1.91 -10.04 3.00
C ARG A 118 -1.33 -8.65 3.27
N ARG A 119 -2.02 -7.58 2.83
CA ARG A 119 -1.61 -6.20 3.11
C ARG A 119 -1.69 -5.86 4.59
N MET A 120 -2.77 -6.24 5.29
CA MET A 120 -2.93 -5.95 6.72
C MET A 120 -1.88 -6.64 7.58
N PHE A 121 -1.56 -7.90 7.28
CA PHE A 121 -0.58 -8.69 8.03
C PHE A 121 0.84 -8.60 7.46
N LYS A 122 1.10 -7.68 6.52
CA LYS A 122 2.41 -7.46 5.88
C LYS A 122 3.03 -8.77 5.33
N LEU A 123 2.21 -9.60 4.70
CA LEU A 123 2.60 -10.88 4.10
C LEU A 123 3.10 -10.73 2.64
N VAL A 124 3.41 -9.51 2.20
CA VAL A 124 3.98 -9.26 0.86
C VAL A 124 5.46 -9.66 0.94
N TYR A 125 5.86 -10.57 0.05
CA TYR A 125 7.27 -10.91 -0.15
C TYR A 125 8.02 -9.62 -0.49
N ARG A 126 8.95 -9.21 0.38
CA ARG A 126 10.13 -8.51 -0.13
C ARG A 126 10.86 -9.55 -0.98
N SER A 127 10.89 -9.35 -2.28
CA SER A 127 11.99 -9.90 -3.07
C SER A 127 13.22 -9.15 -2.58
N ASP A 128 13.94 -9.72 -1.62
CA ASP A 128 15.29 -9.27 -1.33
C ASP A 128 16.15 -9.76 -2.51
N ASP A 129 16.32 -8.90 -3.51
CA ASP A 129 17.37 -9.00 -4.53
C ASP A 129 18.72 -8.83 -3.81
N SER A 130 19.35 -9.96 -3.45
CA SER A 130 20.76 -10.09 -3.09
C SER A 130 21.06 -11.60 -3.16
N GLU A 131 21.92 -12.16 -4.01
CA GLU A 131 23.12 -11.67 -4.66
C GLU A 131 23.12 -12.16 -6.12
N ILE A 132 23.33 -11.26 -7.08
CA ILE A 132 24.00 -11.64 -8.32
C ILE A 132 25.47 -11.71 -7.92
N GLU A 133 25.98 -12.91 -7.63
CA GLU A 133 27.42 -13.12 -7.66
C GLU A 133 27.88 -12.94 -9.10
N ASP A 134 28.43 -11.75 -9.35
CA ASP A 134 29.27 -11.48 -10.50
C ASP A 134 30.43 -12.47 -10.52
N GLY A 135 30.59 -13.20 -11.62
CA GLY A 135 31.87 -13.78 -11.98
C GLY A 135 31.84 -15.23 -12.41
N ASN A 136 31.55 -15.48 -13.69
CA ASN A 136 32.41 -16.38 -14.46
C ASN A 136 32.32 -16.09 -15.96
N GLY A 137 32.92 -14.99 -16.38
CA GLY A 137 33.34 -14.80 -17.76
C GLY A 137 34.63 -15.57 -17.96
N SER A 138 34.53 -16.72 -18.63
CA SER A 138 35.67 -17.43 -19.18
C SER A 138 36.48 -16.50 -20.07
N ASP A 139 37.75 -16.27 -19.74
CA ASP A 139 38.77 -15.88 -20.72
C ASP A 139 40.04 -16.68 -20.46
N ASN A 140 40.33 -17.49 -21.47
CA ASN A 140 41.47 -18.37 -21.65
C ASN A 140 42.60 -17.55 -22.28
N SER A 141 43.84 -17.57 -21.74
CA SER A 141 45.10 -17.34 -22.48
C SER A 141 46.34 -17.30 -21.58
N GLY A 142 47.39 -18.03 -21.99
CA GLY A 142 48.81 -17.70 -21.74
C GLY A 142 49.45 -18.37 -20.52
N GLU A 143 50.14 -19.51 -20.61
CA GLU A 143 51.47 -19.74 -21.24
C GLU A 143 52.65 -19.42 -20.29
N SER A 144 53.34 -20.50 -19.89
CA SER A 144 54.75 -20.63 -19.43
C SER A 144 55.11 -19.93 -18.09
N ASP A 145 56.10 -20.36 -17.29
CA ASP A 145 57.24 -21.25 -17.47
C ASP A 145 57.83 -21.60 -16.07
N GLU A 146 58.76 -22.54 -16.06
CA GLU A 146 59.84 -22.75 -15.08
C GLU A 146 59.55 -23.46 -13.74
N GLU A 147 59.85 -24.76 -13.77
CA GLU A 147 60.22 -25.58 -12.63
C GLU A 147 61.42 -24.97 -11.88
N MET A 148 61.30 -24.84 -10.55
CA MET A 148 62.40 -24.46 -9.68
C MET A 148 63.20 -25.68 -9.21
N ASP A 149 64.51 -25.47 -9.25
CA ASP A 149 65.63 -26.30 -8.81
C ASP A 149 65.60 -26.87 -7.37
N ASP A 150 66.32 -28.00 -7.26
CA ASP A 150 67.21 -28.46 -6.18
C ASP A 150 66.84 -28.28 -4.69
N GLN A 151 66.59 -29.42 -4.01
CA GLN A 151 67.51 -30.04 -3.02
C GLN A 151 66.99 -31.36 -2.44
#